data_AF-A0A1N6X9W1-F1
#
_entry.id   AF-A0A1N6X9W1-F1
#
_cell.length_a   1.000
_cell.length_b   1.000
_cell.length_c   1.000
_cell.angle_alpha   90.00
_cell.angle_beta   90.00
_cell.angle_gamma   90.00
#
_symmetry.space_group_name_H-M   'P 1'
#
loop_
_entity.id
_entity.type
_entity.pdbx_description
1 polymer ?
#
loop_
_entity_poly.entity_id
_entity_poly.type
_entity_poly.pdbx_seq_one_letter_code
_entity_poly.pdbx_strand_id
1 'polypeptide(L)'
;MDLPPVEPITYQMLEEVSQITQTPVLGLYLILQVEGGTTGECVPRKYNSDCGPFQVNTMHFDELHSEFGLTRHNIVSSTKGNALAAGAILNRKLKICIKRNYDWFGRIACYHNFNAPHRDRYRKRLIEHAKLILTDEQLARYFVK
;
A
#
# COMPACT_ATOMS: atom_id res chain seq x y z
N MET A 1 -10.86 -1.51 30.29
CA MET A 1 -10.20 -0.36 29.64
C MET A 1 -10.62 -0.45 28.19
N ASP A 2 -11.60 0.34 27.78
CA ASP A 2 -12.07 0.32 26.39
C ASP A 2 -10.97 0.91 25.52
N LEU A 3 -10.45 0.10 24.60
CA LEU A 3 -9.54 0.58 23.59
C LEU A 3 -10.28 1.63 22.76
N PRO A 4 -9.67 2.79 22.46
CA PRO A 4 -10.28 3.75 21.56
C PRO A 4 -10.65 3.04 20.25
N PRO A 5 -11.80 3.36 19.64
CA PRO A 5 -12.20 2.71 18.42
C PRO A 5 -11.10 2.86 17.37
N VAL A 6 -10.72 1.75 16.75
CA VAL A 6 -9.83 1.76 15.60
C VAL A 6 -10.54 2.52 14.49
N GLU A 7 -10.07 3.73 14.18
CA GLU A 7 -10.64 4.52 13.09
C GLU A 7 -10.45 3.79 11.75
N PRO A 8 -11.52 3.50 10.98
CA PRO A 8 -11.37 2.87 9.68
C PRO A 8 -10.63 3.80 8.70
N ILE A 9 -9.94 3.23 7.72
CA ILE A 9 -9.36 4.03 6.65
C ILE A 9 -10.48 4.58 5.77
N THR A 10 -10.57 5.91 5.70
CA THR A 10 -11.55 6.64 4.88
C THR A 10 -10.94 7.08 3.55
N TYR A 11 -11.79 7.41 2.58
CA TYR A 11 -11.33 7.99 1.31
C TYR A 11 -10.55 9.30 1.53
N GLN A 12 -11.05 10.19 2.39
CA GLN A 12 -10.38 11.45 2.73
C GLN A 12 -8.97 11.22 3.30
N MET A 13 -8.79 10.18 4.13
CA MET A 13 -7.48 9.80 4.63
C MET A 13 -6.56 9.33 3.49
N LEU A 14 -7.07 8.54 2.54
CA LEU A 14 -6.30 8.12 1.38
C LEU A 14 -5.91 9.28 0.46
N GLU A 15 -6.79 10.28 0.29
CA GLU A 15 -6.48 11.51 -0.43
C GLU A 15 -5.38 12.31 0.26
N GLU A 16 -5.48 12.52 1.57
CA GLU A 16 -4.47 13.24 2.34
C GLU A 16 -3.11 12.52 2.25
N VAL A 17 -3.08 11.20 2.46
CA VAL A 17 -1.87 10.39 2.34
C VAL A 17 -1.30 10.42 0.92
N SER A 18 -2.16 10.36 -0.10
CA SER A 18 -1.75 10.47 -1.50
C SER A 18 -1.05 11.79 -1.78
N GLN A 19 -1.57 12.90 -1.26
CA GLN A 19 -0.97 14.23 -1.42
C GLN A 19 0.39 14.30 -0.70
N ILE A 20 0.46 13.87 0.56
CA ILE A 20 1.69 13.90 1.37
C ILE A 20 2.79 13.05 0.73
N THR A 21 2.44 11.83 0.31
CA THR A 21 3.41 10.83 -0.17
C THR A 21 3.65 10.89 -1.68
N GLN A 22 2.91 11.75 -2.39
CA GLN A 22 2.95 11.87 -3.85
C GLN A 22 2.74 10.50 -4.53
N THR A 23 1.68 9.81 -4.13
CA THR A 23 1.27 8.51 -4.69
C THR A 23 -0.14 8.58 -5.24
N PRO A 24 -0.53 7.73 -6.20
CA PRO A 24 -1.89 7.76 -6.72
C PRO A 24 -2.89 7.22 -5.68
N VAL A 25 -3.96 7.99 -5.38
CA VAL A 25 -5.06 7.58 -4.48
C VAL A 25 -5.61 6.20 -4.86
N LEU A 26 -5.88 5.98 -6.16
CA LEU A 26 -6.36 4.69 -6.65
C LEU A 26 -5.38 3.55 -6.33
N GLY A 27 -4.08 3.80 -6.40
CA GLY A 27 -3.05 2.81 -6.07
C GLY A 27 -3.11 2.42 -4.58
N LEU A 28 -3.20 3.41 -3.69
CA LEU A 28 -3.36 3.18 -2.25
C LEU A 28 -4.65 2.43 -1.93
N TYR A 29 -5.77 2.85 -2.54
CA TYR A 29 -7.04 2.18 -2.37
C TYR A 29 -6.96 0.70 -2.77
N LEU A 30 -6.41 0.40 -3.95
CA LEU A 30 -6.32 -0.98 -4.42
C LEU A 30 -5.38 -1.84 -3.57
N ILE A 31 -4.25 -1.28 -3.08
CA ILE A 31 -3.37 -1.99 -2.14
C ILE A 31 -4.12 -2.30 -0.85
N LEU A 32 -4.85 -1.33 -0.29
CA LEU A 32 -5.64 -1.53 0.93
C LEU A 32 -6.64 -2.69 0.75
N GLN A 33 -7.33 -2.75 -0.39
CA GLN A 33 -8.28 -3.83 -0.69
C GLN A 33 -7.60 -5.20 -0.84
N VAL A 34 -6.38 -5.24 -1.40
CA VAL A 34 -5.62 -6.47 -1.60
C VAL A 34 -5.00 -6.99 -0.30
N GLU A 35 -4.50 -6.09 0.56
CA GLU A 35 -3.82 -6.47 1.80
C GLU A 35 -4.83 -6.80 2.92
N GLY A 36 -5.83 -5.93 3.13
CA GLY A 36 -6.98 -6.22 4.01
C GLY A 36 -6.62 -6.55 5.47
N GLY A 37 -5.50 -6.05 5.98
CA GLY A 37 -5.09 -6.29 7.36
C GLY A 37 -5.88 -5.49 8.40
N THR A 38 -5.57 -5.71 9.67
CA THR A 38 -6.22 -5.03 10.80
C THR A 38 -5.23 -4.14 11.55
N THR A 39 -5.65 -2.94 11.94
CA THR A 39 -4.85 -2.06 12.82
C THR A 39 -4.57 -2.74 14.14
N GLY A 40 -3.36 -2.58 14.67
CA GLY A 40 -2.89 -3.23 15.89
C GLY A 40 -2.39 -4.65 15.67
N GLU A 41 -2.70 -5.29 14.53
CA GLU A 41 -2.25 -6.64 14.22
C GLU A 41 -0.98 -6.64 13.39
N CYS A 42 -0.10 -7.60 13.69
CA CYS A 42 1.08 -7.92 12.92
C CYS A 42 1.12 -9.42 12.65
N VAL A 43 1.10 -9.81 11.38
CA VAL A 43 1.17 -11.21 10.96
C VAL A 43 2.63 -11.63 10.84
N PRO A 44 3.10 -12.62 11.62
CA PRO A 44 4.47 -13.09 11.54
C PRO A 44 4.82 -13.69 10.17
N ARG A 45 6.03 -13.39 9.71
CA ARG A 45 6.72 -14.06 8.58
C ARG A 45 8.00 -14.69 9.12
N LYS A 46 8.76 -15.36 8.23
CA LYS A 46 9.98 -16.09 8.61
C LYS A 46 11.01 -15.22 9.37
N TYR A 47 11.12 -13.93 9.06
CA TYR A 47 12.14 -13.02 9.64
C TYR A 47 11.61 -11.65 10.07
N ASN A 48 10.36 -11.32 9.76
CA ASN A 48 9.76 -10.00 9.97
C ASN A 48 8.24 -10.17 10.16
N SER A 49 7.48 -9.09 10.22
CA SER A 49 6.02 -9.14 10.31
C SER A 49 5.38 -8.14 9.35
N ASP A 50 4.19 -8.45 8.86
CA ASP A 50 3.37 -7.51 8.08
C ASP A 50 2.29 -6.93 8.99
N CYS A 51 2.26 -5.61 9.15
CA CYS A 51 1.44 -4.95 10.17
C CYS A 51 0.38 -4.01 9.58
N GLY A 52 -0.79 -3.99 10.22
CA GLY A 52 -1.86 -3.05 9.93
C GLY A 52 -2.59 -3.29 8.60
N PRO A 53 -3.50 -2.37 8.22
CA PRO A 53 -4.34 -2.53 7.03
C PRO A 53 -3.60 -2.70 5.71
N PHE A 54 -2.47 -2.00 5.54
CA PHE A 54 -1.63 -2.08 4.36
C PHE A 54 -0.54 -3.16 4.46
N GLN A 55 -0.56 -3.97 5.52
CA GLN A 55 0.41 -5.06 5.73
C GLN A 55 1.87 -4.59 5.59
N VAL A 56 2.18 -3.44 6.21
CA VAL A 56 3.52 -2.83 6.13
C VAL A 56 4.53 -3.75 6.81
N ASN A 57 5.54 -4.19 6.05
CA ASN A 57 6.56 -5.10 6.57
C ASN A 57 7.51 -4.39 7.55
N THR A 58 7.81 -5.00 8.70
CA THR A 58 8.68 -4.43 9.74
C THR A 58 10.11 -4.18 9.28
N MET A 59 10.57 -4.77 8.16
CA MET A 59 11.87 -4.46 7.58
C MET A 59 12.02 -2.99 7.15
N HIS A 60 10.89 -2.31 6.93
CA HIS A 60 10.86 -0.90 6.52
C HIS A 60 10.82 0.06 7.73
N PHE A 61 10.73 -0.42 8.97
CA PHE A 61 10.44 0.46 10.12
C PHE A 61 11.60 1.40 10.43
N ASP A 62 12.84 0.92 10.39
CA ASP A 62 14.01 1.76 10.68
C ASP A 62 14.16 2.89 9.65
N GLU A 63 13.99 2.57 8.36
CA GLU A 63 14.05 3.57 7.28
C GLU A 63 12.86 4.55 7.32
N LEU A 64 11.67 4.09 7.70
CA LEU A 64 10.49 4.96 7.85
C LEU A 64 10.61 5.88 9.05
N HIS A 65 11.19 5.39 10.15
CA HIS A 65 11.48 6.22 11.31
C HIS A 65 12.52 7.29 10.97
N SER A 66 13.62 6.89 10.33
CA SER A 66 14.72 7.82 9.99
C SER A 66 14.30 8.91 9.00
N GLU A 67 13.47 8.59 8.00
CA GLU A 67 13.14 9.54 6.93
C GLU A 67 11.85 10.32 7.16
N PHE A 68 10.90 9.75 7.89
CA PHE A 68 9.55 10.33 8.07
C PHE A 68 9.13 10.49 9.53
N GLY A 69 9.98 10.11 10.49
CA GLY A 69 9.64 10.15 11.91
C GLY A 69 8.56 9.15 12.32
N LEU A 70 8.18 8.21 11.44
CA LEU A 70 7.14 7.23 11.72
C LEU A 70 7.66 6.15 12.67
N THR A 71 7.23 6.19 13.92
CA THR A 71 7.62 5.18 14.92
C THR A 71 6.86 3.87 14.69
N ARG A 72 7.40 2.76 15.22
CA ARG A 72 6.69 1.47 15.29
C ARG A 72 5.27 1.61 15.83
N HIS A 73 5.11 2.40 16.90
CA HIS A 73 3.80 2.61 17.52
C HIS A 73 2.83 3.31 16.55
N ASN A 74 3.29 4.31 15.80
CA ASN A 74 2.48 5.00 14.78
C ASN A 74 2.05 4.04 13.66
N ILE A 75 2.96 3.20 13.17
CA ILE A 75 2.68 2.30 12.02
C ILE A 75 1.71 1.17 12.41
N VAL A 76 1.83 0.65 13.63
CA VAL A 76 1.03 -0.52 14.07
C VAL A 76 -0.32 -0.08 14.65
N SER A 77 -0.34 0.98 15.46
CA SER A 77 -1.52 1.30 16.29
C SER A 77 -2.43 2.37 15.69
N SER A 78 -2.05 2.99 14.57
CA SER A 78 -2.84 4.03 13.90
C SER A 78 -3.06 3.68 12.44
N THR A 79 -4.30 3.81 11.96
CA THR A 79 -4.63 3.64 10.54
C THR A 79 -3.97 4.68 9.67
N LYS A 80 -3.97 5.95 10.09
CA LYS A 80 -3.26 7.03 9.38
C LYS A 80 -1.75 6.79 9.36
N GLY A 81 -1.16 6.38 10.48
CA GLY A 81 0.27 6.04 10.53
C GLY A 81 0.64 4.88 9.60
N ASN A 82 -0.18 3.84 9.55
CA ASN A 82 0.00 2.71 8.64
C ASN A 82 -0.15 3.12 7.16
N ALA A 83 -1.15 3.95 6.84
CA ALA A 83 -1.37 4.46 5.49
C ALA A 83 -0.22 5.37 5.01
N LEU A 84 0.28 6.26 5.87
CA LEU A 84 1.45 7.09 5.58
C LEU A 84 2.69 6.24 5.27
N ALA A 85 2.94 5.21 6.07
CA ALA A 85 4.03 4.26 5.83
C ALA A 85 3.87 3.56 4.47
N ALA A 86 2.67 3.08 4.14
CA ALA A 86 2.37 2.43 2.87
C ALA A 86 2.59 3.37 1.68
N GLY A 87 2.13 4.63 1.77
CA GLY A 87 2.35 5.64 0.73
C GLY A 87 3.82 6.00 0.55
N ALA A 88 4.57 6.17 1.63
CA ALA A 88 6.01 6.40 1.57
C ALA A 88 6.76 5.24 0.87
N ILE A 89 6.46 3.99 1.25
CA ILE A 89 7.01 2.80 0.61
C ILE A 89 6.62 2.72 -0.87
N LEU A 90 5.35 2.97 -1.19
CA LEU A 90 4.85 2.95 -2.56
C LEU A 90 5.57 3.99 -3.42
N ASN A 91 5.76 5.23 -2.95
CA ASN A 91 6.48 6.27 -3.68
C ASN A 91 7.91 5.82 -4.03
N ARG A 92 8.65 5.27 -3.06
CA ARG A 92 10.01 4.74 -3.28
C ARG A 92 10.00 3.62 -4.33
N LYS A 93 9.07 2.69 -4.24
CA LYS A 93 8.95 1.55 -5.15
C LYS A 93 8.55 1.99 -6.57
N LEU A 94 7.69 3.00 -6.70
CA LEU A 94 7.31 3.59 -8.00
C LEU A 94 8.49 4.26 -8.69
N LYS A 95 9.35 5.00 -7.97
CA LYS A 95 10.56 5.62 -8.54
C LYS A 95 11.52 4.57 -9.15
N ILE A 96 11.53 3.36 -8.62
CA ILE A 96 12.30 2.24 -9.17
C ILE A 96 11.55 1.60 -10.35
N CYS A 97 10.25 1.33 -10.19
CA CYS A 97 9.46 0.59 -11.18
C CYS A 97 9.06 1.36 -12.42
N ILE A 98 9.06 2.69 -12.39
CA ILE A 98 8.77 3.51 -13.58
C ILE A 98 9.80 3.30 -14.70
N LYS A 99 11.01 2.87 -14.37
CA LYS A 99 12.08 2.56 -15.34
C LYS A 99 11.88 1.21 -16.04
N ARG A 100 10.83 0.46 -15.67
CA ARG A 100 10.54 -0.88 -16.21
C ARG A 100 9.35 -0.80 -17.18
N ASN A 101 9.33 -1.67 -18.18
CA ASN A 101 8.26 -1.78 -19.17
C ASN A 101 7.01 -2.46 -18.61
N TYR A 102 6.44 -1.89 -17.55
CA TYR A 102 5.22 -2.36 -16.89
C TYR A 102 4.09 -1.36 -17.11
N ASP A 103 2.89 -1.90 -17.28
CA ASP A 103 1.66 -1.10 -17.21
C ASP A 103 1.43 -0.54 -15.80
N TRP A 104 0.43 0.31 -15.65
CA TRP A 104 0.18 1.00 -14.39
C TRP A 104 0.00 0.02 -13.22
N PHE A 105 -0.79 -1.05 -13.40
CA PHE A 105 -0.98 -2.06 -12.36
C PHE A 105 0.30 -2.82 -12.03
N GLY A 106 1.15 -3.10 -13.02
CA GLY A 106 2.45 -3.71 -12.80
C GLY A 106 3.40 -2.81 -12.00
N ARG A 107 3.32 -1.48 -12.16
CA ARG A 107 4.06 -0.51 -11.34
C ARG A 107 3.55 -0.46 -9.91
N ILE A 108 2.23 -0.46 -9.69
CA ILE A 108 1.64 -0.51 -8.34
C ILE A 108 1.98 -1.84 -7.65
N ALA A 109 1.94 -2.95 -8.37
CA ALA A 109 2.26 -4.28 -7.85
C ALA A 109 3.71 -4.41 -7.32
N CYS A 110 4.60 -3.49 -7.69
CA CYS A 110 5.92 -3.41 -7.09
C CYS A 110 5.87 -3.18 -5.57
N TYR A 111 4.78 -2.59 -5.04
CA TYR A 111 4.53 -2.49 -3.60
C TYR A 111 4.74 -3.83 -2.89
N HIS A 112 4.25 -4.92 -3.48
CA HIS A 112 4.42 -6.25 -2.91
C HIS A 112 5.79 -6.86 -3.25
N ASN A 113 6.16 -6.87 -4.53
CA ASN A 113 7.42 -7.44 -4.98
C ASN A 113 7.81 -6.89 -6.37
N PHE A 114 9.11 -6.71 -6.63
CA PHE A 114 9.59 -6.26 -7.94
C PHE A 114 9.52 -7.33 -9.03
N ASN A 115 9.62 -8.61 -8.65
CA ASN A 115 9.94 -9.70 -9.56
C ASN A 115 8.75 -10.66 -9.75
N ALA A 116 8.68 -11.24 -10.94
CA ALA A 116 7.79 -12.35 -11.23
C ALA A 116 8.25 -13.62 -10.46
N PRO A 117 7.34 -14.55 -10.12
CA PRO A 117 5.89 -14.52 -10.39
C PRO A 117 5.07 -13.74 -9.35
N HIS A 118 5.68 -13.31 -8.24
CA HIS A 118 4.96 -12.71 -7.12
C HIS A 118 4.29 -11.39 -7.48
N ARG A 119 5.00 -10.49 -8.18
CA ARG A 119 4.44 -9.24 -8.69
C ARG A 119 3.21 -9.47 -9.57
N ASP A 120 3.29 -10.44 -10.49
CA ASP A 120 2.23 -10.65 -11.48
C ASP A 120 0.96 -11.24 -10.85
N ARG A 121 1.11 -12.09 -9.82
CA ARG A 121 -0.02 -12.53 -8.99
C ARG A 121 -0.66 -11.34 -8.26
N TYR A 122 0.15 -10.47 -7.68
CA TYR A 122 -0.36 -9.27 -7.01
C TYR A 122 -1.06 -8.30 -7.98
N ARG A 123 -0.48 -8.09 -9.17
CA ARG A 123 -1.06 -7.31 -10.27
C ARG A 123 -2.45 -7.82 -10.64
N LYS A 124 -2.65 -9.15 -10.73
CA LYS A 124 -3.97 -9.74 -11.02
C LYS A 124 -5.00 -9.37 -9.95
N ARG A 125 -4.65 -9.47 -8.66
CA ARG A 125 -5.52 -9.08 -7.55
C ARG A 125 -5.88 -7.60 -7.59
N LEU A 126 -4.91 -6.71 -7.89
CA LEU A 126 -5.19 -5.28 -8.06
C LEU A 126 -6.22 -5.02 -9.18
N ILE A 127 -6.11 -5.74 -10.31
CA ILE A 127 -7.07 -5.61 -11.42
C ILE A 127 -8.45 -6.13 -11.03
N GLU A 128 -8.53 -7.23 -10.28
CA GLU A 128 -9.80 -7.78 -9.78
C GLU A 128 -10.55 -6.76 -8.93
N HIS A 129 -9.86 -6.08 -8.01
CA HIS A 129 -10.48 -5.00 -7.23
C HIS A 129 -10.78 -3.75 -8.07
N ALA A 130 -9.95 -3.41 -9.05
CA ALA A 130 -10.20 -2.26 -9.91
C ALA A 130 -11.48 -2.42 -10.75
N LYS A 131 -11.76 -3.64 -11.23
CA LYS A 131 -13.00 -3.96 -11.97
C LYS A 131 -14.27 -3.75 -11.17
N LEU A 132 -14.19 -3.73 -9.83
CA LEU A 132 -15.35 -3.47 -8.98
C LEU A 132 -15.73 -1.99 -8.92
N ILE A 133 -14.82 -1.08 -9.29
CA ILE A 133 -15.00 0.36 -9.11
C ILE A 133 -14.75 1.19 -10.39
N LEU A 134 -14.23 0.58 -11.46
CA LEU A 134 -13.98 1.24 -12.74
C LEU A 134 -14.80 0.58 -13.85
N THR A 135 -15.25 1.38 -14.81
CA THR A 135 -15.80 0.87 -16.07
C THR A 135 -14.70 0.27 -16.93
N ASP A 136 -15.05 -0.57 -17.91
CA ASP A 136 -14.09 -1.14 -18.86
C ASP A 136 -13.30 -0.05 -19.61
N GLU A 137 -13.96 1.06 -19.96
CA GLU A 137 -13.33 2.21 -20.61
C GLU A 137 -12.30 2.90 -19.70
N GLN A 138 -12.62 3.09 -18.42
CA GLN A 138 -11.68 3.64 -17.44
C GLN A 138 -10.51 2.68 -17.20
N LEU A 139 -10.80 1.38 -17.07
CA LEU A 139 -9.81 0.35 -16.82
C LEU A 139 -8.79 0.23 -17.97
N ALA A 140 -9.25 0.35 -19.22
CA ALA A 140 -8.41 0.28 -20.42
C ALA A 140 -7.23 1.27 -20.39
N ARG A 141 -7.42 2.45 -19.77
CA ARG A 141 -6.41 3.51 -19.66
C ARG A 141 -5.18 3.08 -18.86
N TYR A 142 -5.31 2.08 -18.00
CA TYR A 142 -4.25 1.62 -17.09
C TYR A 142 -3.39 0.47 -17.64
N PHE A 143 -3.72 -0.08 -18.82
CA PHE A 143 -2.95 -1.14 -19.46
C PHE A 143 -1.86 -0.65 -20.42
N VAL A 144 -1.80 0.67 -20.65
CA VAL A 144 -0.72 1.30 -21.42
C VAL A 144 0.59 1.21 -20.65
N LYS A 145 1.69 0.90 -21.35
CA LYS A 145 3.03 0.72 -20.79
C LYS A 145 3.91 1.94 -21.00
#